data_AF-A0A5E4Q5E5-F1
#
_entry.id   AF-A0A5E4Q5E5-F1
#
_cell.length_a   1.000
_cell.length_b   1.000
_cell.length_c   1.000
_cell.angle_alpha   90.00
_cell.angle_beta   90.00
_cell.angle_gamma   90.00
#
_symmetry.space_group_name_H-M   'P 1'
#
loop_
_entity.id
_entity.type
_entity.pdbx_description
1 polymer ?
#
loop_
_entity_poly.entity_id
_entity_poly.type
_entity_poly.pdbx_seq_one_letter_code
_entity_poly.pdbx_strand_id
1 'polypeptide(L)'
;FTVSETAYFWRWWKEQRGATRSTFRSLVAEGRIQFAGGGWVQADEATTYYLQLIDLYTWGLRKINDTLGPCGKPKAAWQIDTYGHSKEHTSLLAQMGYDGLFLEWSLCGEGVTSLVNDFISKIERQAKYYEHDNILVMMGGDFTYQSAANWFMNIDKLINHVSSHPANISDVNIFYSTPSCYLKAIYLYGKRDKAIHTEKADLLPYGSDSNTYWTGFYTSRPSLKYFAVRAHVLLQVVKQLTVLSRMSDSYELHLLRHAVSTSQQHVVNDFISILSDAVEVCTKKISQYLSILTPSWGGSRRPKGSQQFLVCHMLNISQCRFSETQDSILLLVYNPLSIKTYHHFTLSVLSLLKYKGQFTVYLGSFIAPCTYATTTDPLSISFPFDISTPLLTYCKTDFETVSVIM
;
A
#
# COMPACT_ATOMS: atom_id res chain seq x y z
N PHE A 1 -12.03 13.37 18.19
CA PHE A 1 -11.12 12.21 18.17
C PHE A 1 -10.75 11.92 16.73
N THR A 2 -9.50 11.52 16.47
CA THR A 2 -8.99 11.28 15.11
C THR A 2 -8.58 9.82 14.95
N VAL A 3 -8.98 9.19 13.85
CA VAL A 3 -8.61 7.81 13.48
C VAL A 3 -7.74 7.88 12.21
N SER A 4 -6.69 7.05 12.13
CA SER A 4 -5.77 7.04 10.99
C SER A 4 -5.91 5.80 10.11
N GLU A 5 -5.76 4.62 10.70
CA GLU A 5 -5.61 3.36 9.97
C GLU A 5 -6.96 2.77 9.60
N THR A 6 -7.27 2.75 8.30
CA THR A 6 -8.55 2.21 7.82
C THR A 6 -8.66 0.71 8.03
N ALA A 7 -7.55 -0.04 8.05
CA ALA A 7 -7.58 -1.49 8.27
C ALA A 7 -8.22 -1.87 9.61
N TYR A 8 -7.82 -1.19 10.69
CA TYR A 8 -8.39 -1.42 12.03
C TYR A 8 -9.83 -0.94 12.12
N PHE A 9 -10.14 0.24 11.58
CA PHE A 9 -11.51 0.72 11.49
C PHE A 9 -12.41 -0.28 10.75
N TRP A 10 -11.97 -0.82 9.61
CA TRP A 10 -12.75 -1.76 8.81
C TRP A 10 -12.97 -3.08 9.54
N ARG A 11 -11.95 -3.60 10.23
CA ARG A 11 -12.09 -4.80 11.07
C ARG A 11 -13.14 -4.57 12.15
N TRP A 12 -13.01 -3.48 12.91
CA TRP A 12 -13.97 -3.11 13.95
C TRP A 12 -15.39 -2.94 13.38
N TRP A 13 -15.52 -2.22 12.26
CA TRP A 13 -16.80 -1.91 11.63
C TRP A 13 -17.59 -3.16 11.25
N LYS A 14 -16.92 -4.19 10.72
CA LYS A 14 -17.54 -5.47 10.35
C LYS A 14 -18.16 -6.19 11.54
N GLU A 15 -17.58 -6.05 12.73
CA GLU A 15 -18.05 -6.69 13.96
C GLU A 15 -19.18 -5.91 14.67
N GLN A 16 -19.40 -4.64 14.29
CA GLN A 16 -20.40 -3.79 14.96
C GLN A 16 -21.84 -4.05 14.51
N ARG A 17 -22.77 -3.86 15.46
CA ARG A 17 -24.23 -3.89 15.23
C ARG A 17 -24.72 -2.60 14.57
N GLY A 18 -25.91 -2.65 13.98
CA GLY A 18 -26.54 -1.51 13.29
C GLY A 18 -26.64 -0.25 14.14
N ALA A 19 -27.02 -0.37 15.42
CA ALA A 19 -27.10 0.76 16.35
C ALA A 19 -25.75 1.48 16.52
N THR A 20 -24.68 0.74 16.83
CA THR A 20 -23.32 1.29 16.98
C THR A 20 -22.83 1.95 15.69
N ARG A 21 -23.10 1.32 14.53
CA ARG A 21 -22.77 1.89 13.21
C ARG A 21 -23.48 3.20 12.95
N SER A 22 -24.77 3.31 13.30
CA SER A 22 -25.54 4.55 13.19
C SER A 22 -24.98 5.64 14.11
N THR A 23 -24.70 5.32 15.37
CA THR A 23 -24.08 6.28 16.31
C THR A 23 -22.73 6.77 15.78
N PHE A 24 -21.88 5.87 15.28
CA PHE A 24 -20.58 6.25 14.73
C PHE A 24 -20.72 7.17 13.51
N ARG A 25 -21.68 6.90 12.61
CA ARG A 25 -21.99 7.79 11.49
C ARG A 25 -22.43 9.18 11.95
N SER A 26 -23.28 9.27 12.97
CA SER A 26 -23.68 10.56 13.56
C SER A 26 -22.47 11.31 14.12
N LEU A 27 -21.59 10.65 14.87
CA LEU A 27 -20.38 11.26 15.43
C LEU A 27 -19.42 11.77 14.34
N VAL A 28 -19.33 11.08 13.21
CA VAL A 28 -18.53 11.51 12.04
C VAL A 28 -19.20 12.69 11.35
N ALA A 29 -20.52 12.66 11.14
CA ALA A 29 -21.27 13.75 10.54
C ALA A 29 -21.22 15.04 11.39
N GLU A 30 -21.23 14.90 12.71
CA GLU A 30 -21.05 15.99 13.69
C GLU A 30 -19.60 16.51 13.76
N GLY A 31 -18.64 15.83 13.12
CA GLY A 31 -17.21 16.19 13.19
C GLY A 31 -16.53 15.84 14.52
N ARG A 32 -17.18 15.08 15.40
CA ARG A 32 -16.61 14.63 16.69
C ARG A 32 -15.59 13.52 16.50
N ILE A 33 -15.78 12.71 15.46
CA ILE A 33 -14.81 11.72 14.98
C ILE A 33 -14.40 12.12 13.56
N GLN A 34 -13.10 12.22 13.32
CA GLN A 34 -12.53 12.51 12.00
C GLN A 34 -11.54 11.41 11.61
N PHE A 35 -11.44 11.12 10.31
CA PHE A 35 -10.29 10.42 9.75
C PHE A 35 -9.21 11.42 9.34
N ALA A 36 -7.96 11.14 9.69
CA ALA A 36 -6.77 11.80 9.13
C ALA A 36 -5.86 10.73 8.53
N GLY A 37 -5.14 11.01 7.45
CA GLY A 37 -4.59 9.94 6.63
C GLY A 37 -5.74 9.21 5.94
N GLY A 38 -6.09 7.99 6.34
CA GLY A 38 -7.16 7.21 5.68
C GLY A 38 -6.64 6.26 4.59
N GLY A 39 -5.32 6.06 4.53
CA GLY A 39 -4.74 4.86 3.95
C GLY A 39 -5.22 3.60 4.68
N TRP A 40 -5.01 2.43 4.06
CA TRP A 40 -5.25 1.17 4.75
C TRP A 40 -4.36 1.05 6.00
N VAL A 41 -3.13 1.53 5.90
CA VAL A 41 -2.19 1.80 7.00
C VAL A 41 -1.52 3.16 6.79
N GLN A 42 -0.77 3.59 7.80
CA GLN A 42 0.33 4.54 7.63
C GLN A 42 1.50 3.78 6.98
N ALA A 43 1.89 4.17 5.77
CA ALA A 43 2.88 3.44 4.99
C ALA A 43 4.27 4.02 5.17
N ASP A 44 5.28 3.16 5.12
CA ASP A 44 6.67 3.62 5.00
C ASP A 44 6.85 4.46 3.72
N GLU A 45 7.68 5.49 3.82
CA GLU A 45 7.98 6.43 2.73
C GLU A 45 9.30 6.11 2.04
N ALA A 46 10.18 5.31 2.63
CA ALA A 46 11.50 5.00 2.08
C ALA A 46 11.54 3.73 1.21
N THR A 47 10.82 2.67 1.62
CA THR A 47 10.92 1.33 0.99
C THR A 47 9.65 0.88 0.29
N THR A 48 8.70 1.81 0.08
CA THR A 48 7.43 1.54 -0.59
C THR A 48 7.44 2.03 -2.03
N TYR A 49 6.89 1.23 -2.95
CA TYR A 49 6.71 1.66 -4.34
C TYR A 49 5.45 2.53 -4.48
N TYR A 50 5.50 3.60 -5.28
CA TYR A 50 4.40 4.57 -5.38
C TYR A 50 3.05 3.95 -5.81
N LEU A 51 3.06 2.92 -6.68
CA LEU A 51 1.80 2.24 -7.03
C LEU A 51 1.19 1.47 -5.84
N GLN A 52 2.02 0.97 -4.92
CA GLN A 52 1.54 0.35 -3.67
C GLN A 52 0.88 1.41 -2.78
N LEU A 53 1.48 2.61 -2.67
CA LEU A 53 0.90 3.74 -1.94
C LEU A 53 -0.45 4.16 -2.53
N ILE A 54 -0.53 4.35 -3.85
CA ILE A 54 -1.78 4.71 -4.52
C ILE A 54 -2.85 3.65 -4.25
N ASP A 55 -2.50 2.37 -4.38
CA ASP A 55 -3.43 1.27 -4.13
C ASP A 55 -3.92 1.24 -2.69
N LEU A 56 -3.00 1.40 -1.74
CA LEU A 56 -3.25 1.47 -0.31
C LEU A 56 -4.29 2.54 0.03
N TYR A 57 -4.05 3.78 -0.43
CA TYR A 57 -4.94 4.90 -0.21
C TYR A 57 -6.27 4.74 -0.94
N THR A 58 -6.25 4.30 -2.20
CA THR A 58 -7.47 4.07 -3.00
C THR A 58 -8.45 3.16 -2.26
N TRP A 59 -7.95 2.09 -1.64
CA TRP A 59 -8.81 1.16 -0.92
C TRP A 59 -9.28 1.69 0.44
N GLY A 60 -8.38 2.28 1.23
CA GLY A 60 -8.75 2.87 2.52
C GLY A 60 -9.82 3.95 2.34
N LEU A 61 -9.56 4.90 1.45
CA LEU A 61 -10.49 5.98 1.13
C LEU A 61 -11.81 5.47 0.56
N ARG A 62 -11.79 4.45 -0.31
CA ARG A 62 -13.02 3.82 -0.79
C ARG A 62 -13.83 3.22 0.35
N LYS A 63 -13.19 2.50 1.29
CA LYS A 63 -13.91 1.92 2.42
C LYS A 63 -14.50 2.96 3.36
N ILE A 64 -13.76 4.03 3.63
CA ILE A 64 -14.28 5.17 4.39
C ILE A 64 -15.49 5.78 3.66
N ASN A 65 -15.37 6.07 2.37
CA ASN A 65 -16.43 6.70 1.59
C ASN A 65 -17.68 5.80 1.47
N ASP A 66 -17.51 4.52 1.18
CA ASP A 66 -18.63 3.56 1.06
C ASP A 66 -19.37 3.35 2.39
N THR A 67 -18.70 3.56 3.53
CA THR A 67 -19.28 3.32 4.86
C THR A 67 -19.84 4.56 5.55
N LEU A 68 -19.15 5.69 5.42
CA LEU A 68 -19.40 6.95 6.15
C LEU A 68 -19.79 8.10 5.23
N GLY A 69 -19.71 7.91 3.91
CA GLY A 69 -20.03 8.94 2.93
C GLY A 69 -19.04 10.11 2.92
N PRO A 70 -19.45 11.26 2.33
CA PRO A 70 -18.57 12.42 2.15
C PRO A 70 -17.98 12.98 3.44
N CYS A 71 -18.73 12.93 4.56
CA CYS A 71 -18.26 13.42 5.86
C CYS A 71 -17.09 12.61 6.43
N GLY A 72 -16.93 11.35 6.01
CA GLY A 72 -15.81 10.51 6.42
C GLY A 72 -14.51 10.83 5.68
N LYS A 73 -14.57 11.52 4.53
CA LYS A 73 -13.39 11.75 3.69
C LYS A 73 -12.35 12.60 4.46
N PRO A 74 -11.14 12.08 4.66
CA PRO A 74 -10.08 12.81 5.36
C PRO A 74 -9.63 14.01 4.53
N LYS A 75 -9.28 15.10 5.23
CA LYS A 75 -8.74 16.34 4.65
C LYS A 75 -7.29 16.59 5.06
N ALA A 76 -6.91 16.10 6.23
CA ALA A 76 -5.54 16.11 6.71
C ALA A 76 -4.91 14.73 6.47
N ALA A 77 -3.71 14.69 5.91
CA ALA A 77 -2.87 13.50 5.89
C ALA A 77 -2.08 13.39 7.20
N TRP A 78 -1.75 12.17 7.60
CA TRP A 78 -1.18 11.88 8.92
C TRP A 78 -0.06 10.85 8.73
N GLN A 79 1.19 11.25 8.93
CA GLN A 79 2.40 10.40 8.85
C GLN A 79 3.29 10.71 10.06
N ILE A 80 2.86 10.30 11.25
CA ILE A 80 3.52 10.65 12.51
C ILE A 80 4.54 9.62 13.02
N ASP A 81 4.67 8.50 12.31
CA ASP A 81 5.47 7.34 12.73
C ASP A 81 6.04 6.68 11.47
N THR A 82 6.77 7.49 10.69
CA THR A 82 7.56 7.04 9.54
C THR A 82 8.98 7.55 9.72
N TYR A 83 9.96 6.71 9.40
CA TYR A 83 11.37 7.02 9.64
C TYR A 83 11.94 7.84 8.48
N GLY A 84 11.51 9.11 8.43
CA GLY A 84 11.77 10.07 7.37
C GLY A 84 10.62 10.16 6.38
N HIS A 85 10.67 11.21 5.55
CA HIS A 85 9.55 11.58 4.68
C HIS A 85 10.00 11.87 3.24
N SER A 86 9.23 11.40 2.29
CA SER A 86 9.43 11.58 0.85
C SER A 86 8.52 12.70 0.33
N LYS A 87 9.10 13.58 -0.48
CA LYS A 87 8.36 14.61 -1.22
C LYS A 87 7.40 13.99 -2.23
N GLU A 88 7.70 12.80 -2.77
CA GLU A 88 6.78 12.06 -3.65
C GLU A 88 5.52 11.64 -2.89
N HIS A 89 5.64 11.20 -1.64
CA HIS A 89 4.48 10.92 -0.80
C HIS A 89 3.60 12.17 -0.63
N THR A 90 4.23 13.30 -0.32
CA THR A 90 3.54 14.60 -0.19
C THR A 90 2.85 15.02 -1.50
N SER A 91 3.53 14.88 -2.64
CA SER A 91 2.98 15.17 -3.96
C SER A 91 1.76 14.30 -4.29
N LEU A 92 1.81 13.01 -3.96
CA LEU A 92 0.69 12.09 -4.15
C LEU A 92 -0.50 12.48 -3.27
N LEU A 93 -0.28 12.83 -2.00
CA LEU A 93 -1.34 13.31 -1.11
C LEU A 93 -1.99 14.60 -1.63
N ALA A 94 -1.19 15.56 -2.11
CA ALA A 94 -1.74 16.78 -2.73
C ALA A 94 -2.65 16.44 -3.92
N GLN A 95 -2.23 15.51 -4.80
CA GLN A 95 -3.04 15.04 -5.93
C GLN A 95 -4.29 14.26 -5.50
N MET A 96 -4.27 13.59 -4.34
CA MET A 96 -5.44 12.94 -3.74
C MET A 96 -6.42 13.95 -3.10
N GLY A 97 -6.03 15.23 -2.99
CA GLY A 97 -6.88 16.31 -2.50
C GLY A 97 -6.84 16.50 -0.97
N TYR A 98 -5.71 16.20 -0.34
CA TYR A 98 -5.45 16.59 1.05
C TYR A 98 -5.02 18.05 1.14
N ASP A 99 -5.44 18.72 2.21
CA ASP A 99 -5.18 20.14 2.47
C ASP A 99 -3.85 20.36 3.21
N GLY A 100 -3.29 19.31 3.81
CA GLY A 100 -2.02 19.36 4.53
C GLY A 100 -1.60 17.99 5.08
N LEU A 101 -0.31 17.87 5.41
CA LEU A 101 0.33 16.66 5.92
C LEU A 101 0.97 16.96 7.28
N PHE A 102 0.66 16.14 8.27
CA PHE A 102 1.30 16.18 9.58
C PHE A 102 2.39 15.13 9.66
N LEU A 103 3.59 15.58 10.02
CA LEU A 103 4.79 14.76 10.26
C LEU A 103 5.02 14.64 11.77
N GLU A 104 5.85 13.68 12.19
CA GLU A 104 6.16 13.48 13.61
C GLU A 104 6.71 14.75 14.27
N TRP A 105 6.33 14.96 15.54
CA TRP A 105 6.96 15.93 16.43
C TRP A 105 7.11 15.32 17.82
N SER A 106 8.35 15.12 18.28
CA SER A 106 8.61 14.67 19.64
C SER A 106 8.77 15.88 20.58
N LEU A 107 7.76 16.12 21.42
CA LEU A 107 7.94 16.96 22.62
C LEU A 107 8.56 16.11 23.73
N CYS A 108 9.89 16.06 23.81
CA CYS A 108 10.58 15.57 25.00
C CYS A 108 10.72 16.71 26.03
N GLY A 109 10.22 16.49 27.25
CA GLY A 109 10.38 17.45 28.34
C GLY A 109 10.12 16.85 29.72
N GLU A 110 11.22 16.57 30.43
CA GLU A 110 11.28 16.23 31.85
C GLU A 110 11.08 17.45 32.77
N GLY A 111 10.58 17.19 33.97
CA GLY A 111 10.49 18.13 35.10
C GLY A 111 9.05 18.43 35.53
N VAL A 112 8.63 17.98 36.71
CA VAL A 112 7.28 18.21 37.23
C VAL A 112 7.30 19.28 38.32
N THR A 113 6.73 20.44 38.02
CA THR A 113 6.02 21.29 39.01
C THR A 113 4.62 21.55 38.48
N SER A 114 3.59 21.39 39.32
CA SER A 114 2.13 21.45 39.04
C SER A 114 1.70 21.28 37.57
N LEU A 115 1.07 20.15 37.26
CA LEU A 115 0.68 19.67 35.91
C LEU A 115 0.15 20.76 34.93
N VAL A 116 -0.61 21.75 35.40
CA VAL A 116 -1.18 22.83 34.56
C VAL A 116 -0.11 23.87 34.16
N ASN A 117 0.73 24.32 35.09
CA ASN A 117 1.78 25.29 34.78
C ASN A 117 2.86 24.67 33.88
N ASP A 118 3.19 23.39 34.09
CA ASP A 118 4.08 22.64 33.19
C ASP A 118 3.48 22.58 31.77
N PHE A 119 2.19 22.24 31.66
CA PHE A 119 1.48 22.19 30.38
C PHE A 119 1.52 23.54 29.64
N ILE A 120 1.20 24.65 30.32
CA ILE A 120 1.27 25.99 29.74
C ILE A 120 2.70 26.31 29.30
N SER A 121 3.70 26.05 30.13
CA SER A 121 5.10 26.32 29.80
C SER A 121 5.59 25.54 28.57
N LYS A 122 5.07 24.32 28.36
CA LYS A 122 5.36 23.49 27.18
C LYS A 122 4.71 24.06 25.92
N ILE A 123 3.46 24.52 26.01
CA ILE A 123 2.78 25.20 24.89
C ILE A 123 3.52 26.49 24.52
N GLU A 124 3.86 27.34 25.49
CA GLU A 124 4.59 28.59 25.23
C GLU A 124 5.97 28.35 24.62
N ARG A 125 6.64 27.26 25.03
CA ARG A 125 7.90 26.84 24.43
C ARG A 125 7.71 26.37 22.99
N GLN A 126 6.69 25.56 22.74
CA GLN A 126 6.36 25.09 21.40
C GLN A 126 5.98 26.26 20.47
N ALA A 127 5.19 27.22 20.96
CA ALA A 127 4.72 28.36 20.20
C ALA A 127 5.85 29.21 19.59
N LYS A 128 7.02 29.27 20.24
CA LYS A 128 8.21 29.99 19.72
C LYS A 128 8.75 29.46 18.40
N TYR A 129 8.40 28.22 18.03
CA TYR A 129 8.83 27.58 16.78
C TYR A 129 7.80 27.75 15.64
N TYR A 130 6.68 28.40 15.90
CA TYR A 130 5.63 28.64 14.90
C TYR A 130 5.49 30.15 14.66
N GLU A 131 5.18 30.51 13.41
CA GLU A 131 4.94 31.91 13.01
C GLU A 131 3.47 32.35 13.24
N HIS A 132 2.69 31.57 13.98
CA HIS A 132 1.24 31.76 14.18
C HIS A 132 0.77 31.36 15.58
N ASP A 133 -0.39 31.88 16.00
CA ASP A 133 -0.91 31.72 17.38
C ASP A 133 -1.71 30.43 17.63
N ASN A 134 -1.82 29.55 16.63
CA ASN A 134 -2.56 28.29 16.75
C ASN A 134 -1.58 27.13 16.95
N ILE A 135 -1.60 26.47 18.10
CA ILE A 135 -0.69 25.35 18.39
C ILE A 135 -1.45 24.03 18.42
N LEU A 136 -0.99 23.05 17.64
CA LEU A 136 -1.54 21.70 17.67
C LEU A 136 -0.90 20.91 18.82
N VAL A 137 -1.74 20.45 19.75
CA VAL A 137 -1.34 19.51 20.80
C VAL A 137 -1.87 18.12 20.46
N MET A 138 -0.97 17.18 20.18
CA MET A 138 -1.32 15.79 19.87
C MET A 138 -1.52 15.00 21.18
N MET A 139 -2.76 15.00 21.69
CA MET A 139 -3.10 14.28 22.92
C MET A 139 -3.30 12.78 22.64
N GLY A 140 -2.22 12.01 22.64
CA GLY A 140 -2.24 10.57 22.42
C GLY A 140 -0.86 9.92 22.52
N GLY A 141 -0.80 8.68 22.05
CA GLY A 141 0.39 7.83 22.01
C GLY A 141 0.01 6.42 21.58
N ASP A 142 0.99 5.52 21.51
CA ASP A 142 0.82 4.14 21.07
C ASP A 142 -0.29 3.43 21.84
N PHE A 143 -1.32 2.97 21.11
CA PHE A 143 -2.46 2.21 21.64
C PHE A 143 -3.16 2.86 22.86
N THR A 144 -3.13 4.18 22.94
CA THR A 144 -3.86 4.96 23.96
C THR A 144 -5.39 4.94 23.69
N TYR A 145 -6.17 5.57 24.57
CA TYR A 145 -7.64 5.61 24.48
C TYR A 145 -8.39 4.27 24.58
N GLN A 146 -7.74 3.17 25.00
CA GLN A 146 -8.44 1.93 25.35
C GLN A 146 -9.54 2.16 26.42
N SER A 147 -9.26 3.05 27.39
CA SER A 147 -10.26 3.65 28.26
C SER A 147 -10.40 5.14 27.95
N ALA A 148 -11.13 5.45 26.87
CA ALA A 148 -11.26 6.81 26.37
C ALA A 148 -11.90 7.78 27.39
N ALA A 149 -12.80 7.29 28.25
CA ALA A 149 -13.47 8.12 29.26
C ALA A 149 -12.47 8.80 30.23
N ASN A 150 -11.43 8.08 30.65
CA ASN A 150 -10.40 8.65 31.52
C ASN A 150 -9.60 9.77 30.83
N TRP A 151 -9.29 9.59 29.54
CA TRP A 151 -8.63 10.60 28.74
C TRP A 151 -9.49 11.86 28.60
N PHE A 152 -10.73 11.72 28.14
CA PHE A 152 -11.63 12.86 27.98
C PHE A 152 -11.91 13.58 29.31
N MET A 153 -12.13 12.84 30.40
CA MET A 153 -12.34 13.44 31.73
C MET A 153 -11.13 14.28 32.20
N ASN A 154 -9.91 13.81 31.94
CA ASN A 154 -8.71 14.56 32.34
C ASN A 154 -8.47 15.77 31.43
N ILE A 155 -8.75 15.66 30.13
CA ILE A 155 -8.66 16.79 29.20
C ILE A 155 -9.72 17.85 29.55
N ASP A 156 -10.95 17.43 29.89
CA ASP A 156 -12.01 18.35 30.33
C ASP A 156 -11.60 19.10 31.61
N LYS A 157 -10.99 18.41 32.58
CA LYS A 157 -10.43 19.06 33.77
C LYS A 157 -9.34 20.06 33.41
N LEU A 158 -8.42 19.70 32.51
CA LEU A 158 -7.35 20.59 32.07
C LEU A 158 -7.91 21.85 31.39
N ILE A 159 -8.84 21.70 30.44
CA ILE A 159 -9.51 22.80 29.76
C ILE A 159 -10.22 23.69 30.79
N ASN A 160 -11.04 23.10 31.66
CA ASN A 160 -11.79 23.84 32.68
C ASN A 160 -10.85 24.61 33.62
N HIS A 161 -9.76 23.97 34.07
CA HIS A 161 -8.78 24.65 34.90
C HIS A 161 -8.17 25.82 34.15
N VAL A 162 -7.63 25.65 32.95
CA VAL A 162 -7.00 26.76 32.22
C VAL A 162 -8.00 27.90 31.93
N SER A 163 -9.25 27.57 31.60
CA SER A 163 -10.30 28.58 31.36
C SER A 163 -10.81 29.28 32.63
N SER A 164 -10.74 28.64 33.81
CA SER A 164 -11.30 29.16 35.06
C SER A 164 -10.27 29.71 36.05
N HIS A 165 -8.97 29.68 35.71
CA HIS A 165 -7.94 30.11 36.66
C HIS A 165 -8.03 31.63 36.92
N PRO A 166 -8.08 32.08 38.19
CA PRO A 166 -8.31 33.48 38.56
C PRO A 166 -7.18 34.45 38.19
N ALA A 167 -6.00 33.92 37.88
CA ALA A 167 -4.95 34.65 37.21
C ALA A 167 -5.00 34.22 35.74
N ASN A 168 -5.22 35.16 34.81
CA ASN A 168 -4.83 35.03 33.40
C ASN A 168 -3.31 34.79 33.34
N ILE A 169 -2.86 33.58 33.70
CA ILE A 169 -1.44 33.21 33.74
C ILE A 169 -0.86 33.25 32.32
N SER A 170 -1.71 33.08 31.29
CA SER A 170 -1.35 33.22 29.88
C SER A 170 -2.58 33.55 29.02
N ASP A 171 -2.37 34.22 27.88
CA ASP A 171 -3.40 34.53 26.86
C ASP A 171 -3.75 33.28 26.02
N VAL A 172 -3.87 32.12 26.68
CA VAL A 172 -3.94 30.81 26.03
C VAL A 172 -5.35 30.25 26.12
N ASN A 173 -5.96 30.04 24.95
CA ASN A 173 -7.25 29.37 24.81
C ASN A 173 -7.05 27.91 24.37
N ILE A 174 -7.59 26.96 25.14
CA ILE A 174 -7.47 25.52 24.85
C ILE A 174 -8.86 24.93 24.63
N PHE A 175 -9.01 24.15 23.57
CA PHE A 175 -10.24 23.46 23.23
C PHE A 175 -9.95 22.21 22.40
N TYR A 176 -10.92 21.29 22.33
CA TYR A 176 -10.83 20.14 21.44
C TYR A 176 -10.83 20.58 19.99
N SER A 177 -9.89 20.04 19.21
CA SER A 177 -9.79 20.32 17.79
C SER A 177 -9.55 19.04 16.98
N THR A 178 -9.47 19.19 15.68
CA THR A 178 -9.12 18.14 14.72
C THR A 178 -8.02 18.63 13.78
N PRO A 179 -7.24 17.73 13.17
CA PRO A 179 -6.20 18.13 12.21
C PRO A 179 -6.73 19.03 11.08
N SER A 180 -7.95 18.78 10.59
CA SER A 180 -8.53 19.64 9.54
C SER A 180 -8.97 21.02 10.04
N CYS A 181 -9.48 21.11 11.28
CA CYS A 181 -9.76 22.40 11.90
C CYS A 181 -8.48 23.21 12.10
N TYR A 182 -7.39 22.55 12.50
CA TYR A 182 -6.08 23.18 12.61
C TYR A 182 -5.57 23.68 11.26
N LEU A 183 -5.56 22.85 10.20
CA LEU A 183 -5.15 23.26 8.86
C LEU A 183 -5.96 24.48 8.36
N LYS A 184 -7.28 24.49 8.63
CA LYS A 184 -8.12 25.65 8.31
C LYS A 184 -7.69 26.91 9.06
N ALA A 185 -7.37 26.80 10.35
CA ALA A 185 -6.89 27.92 11.15
C ALA A 185 -5.57 28.47 10.61
N ILE A 186 -4.61 27.59 10.29
CA ILE A 186 -3.31 27.99 9.71
C ILE A 186 -3.49 28.63 8.34
N TYR A 187 -4.34 28.06 7.49
CA TYR A 187 -4.65 28.64 6.18
C TYR A 187 -5.24 30.05 6.30
N LEU A 188 -6.17 30.26 7.23
CA LEU A 188 -6.79 31.58 7.45
C LEU A 188 -5.81 32.60 8.01
N TYR A 189 -4.84 32.16 8.81
CA TYR A 189 -3.73 33.00 9.30
C TYR A 189 -2.76 33.35 8.15
N GLY A 190 -2.22 32.35 7.44
CA GLY A 190 -1.26 32.56 6.36
C GLY A 190 -1.79 33.39 5.19
N LYS A 191 -3.12 33.35 4.94
CA LYS A 191 -3.76 34.23 3.95
C LYS A 191 -3.61 35.73 4.28
N ARG A 192 -3.42 36.08 5.55
CA ARG A 192 -3.25 37.47 6.01
C ARG A 192 -1.80 37.93 5.84
N ASP A 193 -0.83 37.11 6.22
CA ASP A 193 0.56 37.55 6.41
C ASP A 193 1.60 36.93 5.44
N LYS A 194 1.18 36.10 4.48
CA LYS A 194 1.95 35.60 3.31
C LYS A 194 3.27 34.85 3.58
N ALA A 195 3.71 34.65 4.83
CA ALA A 195 4.90 33.86 5.12
C ALA A 195 4.55 32.37 5.20
N ILE A 196 4.73 31.64 4.10
CA ILE A 196 4.81 30.17 4.11
C ILE A 196 6.11 29.79 3.41
N HIS A 197 6.98 29.08 4.13
CA HIS A 197 8.23 28.57 3.58
C HIS A 197 7.95 27.47 2.56
N THR A 198 8.69 27.47 1.46
CA THR A 198 8.60 26.42 0.43
C THR A 198 9.76 25.45 0.63
N GLU A 199 9.45 24.22 1.01
CA GLU A 199 10.39 23.11 1.05
C GLU A 199 10.25 22.24 -0.21
N LYS A 200 11.36 21.74 -0.75
CA LYS A 200 11.38 20.92 -1.99
C LYS A 200 12.15 19.62 -1.83
N ALA A 201 12.92 19.47 -0.75
CA ALA A 201 13.71 18.29 -0.49
C ALA A 201 12.92 17.20 0.22
N ASP A 202 13.51 16.01 0.25
CA ASP A 202 13.07 14.91 1.10
C ASP A 202 13.63 15.11 2.51
N LEU A 203 12.96 14.51 3.50
CA LEU A 203 13.42 14.42 4.89
C LEU A 203 14.02 13.03 5.15
N LEU A 204 14.89 12.58 4.24
CA LEU A 204 15.62 11.32 4.31
C LEU A 204 17.14 11.59 4.15
N PRO A 205 18.01 10.88 4.89
CA PRO A 205 17.70 9.86 5.90
C PRO A 205 17.26 10.47 7.24
N TYR A 206 16.40 9.75 7.96
CA TYR A 206 16.02 10.12 9.33
C TYR A 206 17.16 9.82 10.31
N GLY A 207 17.44 10.76 11.19
CA GLY A 207 18.40 10.62 12.29
C GLY A 207 17.76 11.06 13.60
N SER A 208 17.76 10.19 14.61
CA SER A 208 17.22 10.50 15.94
C SER A 208 18.20 11.31 16.80
N ASP A 209 19.50 11.19 16.51
CA ASP A 209 20.58 11.98 17.09
C ASP A 209 21.74 12.11 16.08
N SER A 210 22.84 12.76 16.47
CA SER A 210 23.97 13.04 15.57
C SER A 210 24.66 11.81 14.99
N ASN A 211 24.51 10.64 15.62
CA ASN A 211 25.19 9.40 15.24
C ASN A 211 24.22 8.26 14.89
N THR A 212 22.92 8.38 15.21
CA THR A 212 21.92 7.34 15.00
C THR A 212 21.05 7.64 13.78
N TYR A 213 21.53 7.21 12.62
CA TYR A 213 20.77 7.28 11.36
C TYR A 213 20.02 5.99 11.08
N TRP A 214 18.74 6.11 10.76
CA TRP A 214 17.84 4.99 10.55
C TRP A 214 17.90 4.54 9.08
N THR A 215 19.07 4.21 8.57
CA THR A 215 19.23 3.74 7.17
C THR A 215 19.26 2.21 7.05
N GLY A 216 19.46 1.50 8.16
CA GLY A 216 19.50 0.03 8.16
C GLY A 216 18.20 -0.61 7.68
N PHE A 217 17.06 0.00 8.01
CA PHE A 217 15.75 -0.52 7.61
C PHE A 217 15.52 -0.48 6.10
N TYR A 218 16.31 0.29 5.33
CA TYR A 218 16.25 0.25 3.87
C TYR A 218 16.51 -1.16 3.33
N THR A 219 17.45 -1.88 3.94
CA THR A 219 17.87 -3.23 3.48
C THR A 219 17.31 -4.36 4.35
N SER A 220 16.89 -4.10 5.59
CA SER A 220 16.38 -5.15 6.48
C SER A 220 15.29 -6.02 5.83
N ARG A 221 15.40 -7.34 5.98
CA ARG A 221 14.45 -8.34 5.43
C ARG A 221 14.28 -8.22 3.90
N PRO A 222 15.37 -8.33 3.11
CA PRO A 222 15.33 -8.09 1.67
C PRO A 222 14.41 -9.07 0.93
N SER A 223 14.32 -10.33 1.39
CA SER A 223 13.42 -11.34 0.81
C SER A 223 11.94 -10.95 0.94
N LEU A 224 11.54 -10.35 2.08
CA LEU A 224 10.17 -9.87 2.28
C LEU A 224 9.87 -8.69 1.37
N LYS A 225 10.79 -7.72 1.28
CA LYS A 225 10.65 -6.57 0.38
C LYS A 225 10.51 -7.00 -1.08
N TYR A 226 11.38 -7.91 -1.51
CA TYR A 226 11.30 -8.51 -2.85
C TYR A 226 9.94 -9.19 -3.06
N PHE A 227 9.49 -10.00 -2.09
CA PHE A 227 8.22 -10.71 -2.21
C PHE A 227 7.02 -9.76 -2.29
N ALA A 228 7.00 -8.69 -1.48
CA ALA A 228 5.96 -7.67 -1.53
C ALA A 228 5.88 -6.97 -2.90
N VAL A 229 7.02 -6.65 -3.51
CA VAL A 229 7.07 -6.08 -4.87
C VAL A 229 6.55 -7.08 -5.90
N ARG A 230 7.02 -8.34 -5.86
CA ARG A 230 6.57 -9.38 -6.80
C ARG A 230 5.07 -9.64 -6.70
N ALA A 231 4.54 -9.70 -5.48
CA ALA A 231 3.13 -9.88 -5.23
C ALA A 231 2.31 -8.68 -5.74
N HIS A 232 2.81 -7.45 -5.59
CA HIS A 232 2.15 -6.26 -6.14
C HIS A 232 2.16 -6.21 -7.67
N VAL A 233 3.23 -6.66 -8.34
CA VAL A 233 3.24 -6.81 -9.80
C VAL A 233 2.14 -7.78 -10.26
N LEU A 234 2.01 -8.92 -9.57
CA LEU A 234 0.95 -9.89 -9.84
C LEU A 234 -0.45 -9.28 -9.63
N LEU A 235 -0.62 -8.44 -8.61
CA LEU A 235 -1.83 -7.66 -8.35
C LEU A 235 -2.20 -6.79 -9.58
N GLN A 236 -1.22 -6.07 -10.15
CA GLN A 236 -1.47 -5.22 -11.32
C GLN A 236 -1.90 -6.04 -12.54
N VAL A 237 -1.26 -7.20 -12.77
CA VAL A 237 -1.65 -8.12 -13.84
C VAL A 237 -3.10 -8.59 -13.66
N VAL A 238 -3.48 -9.01 -12.45
CA VAL A 238 -4.87 -9.43 -12.14
C VAL A 238 -5.85 -8.30 -12.46
N LYS A 239 -5.56 -7.06 -12.05
CA LYS A 239 -6.43 -5.90 -12.32
C LYS A 239 -6.61 -5.64 -13.81
N GLN A 240 -5.52 -5.66 -14.58
CA GLN A 240 -5.56 -5.47 -16.02
C GLN A 240 -6.40 -6.57 -16.68
N LEU A 241 -6.15 -7.84 -16.34
CA LEU A 241 -6.90 -8.99 -16.86
C LEU A 241 -8.37 -8.98 -16.43
N THR A 242 -8.70 -8.47 -15.24
CA THR A 242 -10.08 -8.31 -14.78
C THR A 242 -10.87 -7.39 -15.72
N VAL A 243 -10.28 -6.25 -16.09
CA VAL A 243 -10.89 -5.29 -17.02
C VAL A 243 -11.01 -5.90 -18.42
N LEU A 244 -9.96 -6.55 -18.91
CA LEU A 244 -9.95 -7.18 -20.24
C LEU A 244 -10.98 -8.31 -20.36
N SER A 245 -11.11 -9.14 -19.32
CA SER A 245 -12.08 -10.24 -19.26
C SER A 245 -13.50 -9.78 -18.91
N ARG A 246 -13.70 -8.48 -18.63
CA ARG A 246 -14.98 -7.89 -18.20
C ARG A 246 -15.58 -8.60 -16.98
N MET A 247 -14.73 -9.07 -16.08
CA MET A 247 -15.16 -9.72 -14.85
C MET A 247 -15.34 -8.70 -13.73
N SER A 248 -16.22 -9.03 -12.78
CA SER A 248 -16.39 -8.22 -11.58
C SER A 248 -15.16 -8.33 -10.69
N ASP A 249 -14.75 -7.20 -10.13
CA ASP A 249 -13.65 -7.11 -9.19
C ASP A 249 -13.89 -8.00 -7.96
N SER A 250 -12.89 -8.80 -7.59
CA SER A 250 -12.92 -9.60 -6.36
C SER A 250 -12.11 -8.89 -5.28
N TYR A 251 -12.80 -8.58 -4.18
CA TYR A 251 -12.37 -7.91 -2.95
C TYR A 251 -11.20 -8.60 -2.19
N GLU A 252 -10.45 -9.50 -2.81
CA GLU A 252 -9.53 -10.41 -2.12
C GLU A 252 -8.05 -9.96 -2.25
N LEU A 253 -7.75 -8.92 -3.03
CA LEU A 253 -6.37 -8.44 -3.27
C LEU A 253 -5.87 -7.38 -2.27
N HIS A 254 -6.53 -7.23 -1.12
CA HIS A 254 -6.17 -6.21 -0.10
C HIS A 254 -5.17 -6.70 0.95
N LEU A 255 -4.81 -7.99 0.91
CA LEU A 255 -3.88 -8.64 1.83
C LEU A 255 -2.43 -8.14 1.65
N LEU A 256 -2.07 -7.56 0.50
CA LEU A 256 -0.68 -7.19 0.15
C LEU A 256 -0.11 -5.92 0.83
N ARG A 257 -0.71 -5.46 1.93
CA ARG A 257 -0.63 -4.03 2.30
C ARG A 257 -0.13 -3.73 3.70
N HIS A 258 0.43 -4.73 4.34
CA HIS A 258 1.10 -4.60 5.62
C HIS A 258 2.45 -5.31 5.47
N ALA A 259 3.51 -4.54 5.24
CA ALA A 259 4.85 -5.08 5.26
C ALA A 259 5.77 -4.00 5.81
N VAL A 260 5.96 -4.01 7.13
CA VAL A 260 6.92 -3.14 7.80
C VAL A 260 8.17 -3.97 8.07
N SER A 261 9.31 -3.53 7.57
CA SER A 261 10.59 -4.27 7.70
C SER A 261 11.13 -4.33 9.14
N THR A 262 10.62 -3.49 10.04
CA THR A 262 11.08 -3.34 11.43
C THR A 262 10.30 -4.17 12.46
N SER A 263 9.36 -5.02 12.02
CA SER A 263 8.55 -5.85 12.93
C SER A 263 9.29 -7.07 13.48
N GLN A 264 8.79 -7.60 14.60
CA GLN A 264 9.26 -8.87 15.20
C GLN A 264 9.08 -10.05 14.23
N GLN A 265 9.87 -11.12 14.42
CA GLN A 265 9.90 -12.25 13.47
C GLN A 265 8.52 -12.92 13.28
N HIS A 266 7.74 -13.09 14.33
CA HIS A 266 6.43 -13.73 14.23
C HIS A 266 5.42 -12.88 13.43
N VAL A 267 5.50 -11.55 13.53
CA VAL A 267 4.69 -10.61 12.73
C VAL A 267 5.09 -10.71 11.26
N VAL A 268 6.39 -10.84 10.99
CA VAL A 268 6.89 -11.03 9.63
C VAL A 268 6.43 -12.36 9.02
N ASN A 269 6.40 -13.42 9.81
CA ASN A 269 5.86 -14.71 9.35
C ASN A 269 4.38 -14.60 8.99
N ASP A 270 3.60 -13.82 9.75
CA ASP A 270 2.20 -13.52 9.44
C ASP A 270 2.07 -12.75 8.11
N PHE A 271 2.90 -11.72 7.88
CA PHE A 271 2.94 -11.02 6.60
C PHE A 271 3.30 -11.94 5.44
N ILE A 272 4.26 -12.84 5.60
CA ILE A 272 4.61 -13.82 4.57
C ILE A 272 3.41 -14.72 4.26
N SER A 273 2.72 -15.23 5.29
CA SER A 273 1.52 -16.06 5.11
C SER A 273 0.44 -15.31 4.32
N ILE A 274 0.15 -14.08 4.73
CA ILE A 274 -0.82 -13.19 4.10
C ILE A 274 -0.46 -12.91 2.62
N LEU A 275 0.81 -12.63 2.34
CA LEU A 275 1.32 -12.40 0.98
C LEU A 275 1.21 -13.68 0.12
N SER A 276 1.55 -14.83 0.69
CA SER A 276 1.46 -16.13 0.02
C SER A 276 0.03 -16.49 -0.36
N ASP A 277 -0.92 -16.32 0.55
CA ASP A 277 -2.35 -16.55 0.29
C ASP A 277 -2.84 -15.61 -0.83
N ALA A 278 -2.44 -14.34 -0.79
CA ALA A 278 -2.80 -13.37 -1.81
C ALA A 278 -2.24 -13.74 -3.19
N VAL A 279 -0.99 -14.21 -3.26
CA VAL A 279 -0.37 -14.67 -4.52
C VAL A 279 -1.08 -15.90 -5.06
N GLU A 280 -1.50 -16.83 -4.21
CA GLU A 280 -2.27 -18.01 -4.62
C GLU A 280 -3.63 -17.61 -5.21
N VAL A 281 -4.35 -16.71 -4.54
CA VAL A 281 -5.63 -16.16 -5.03
C VAL A 281 -5.44 -15.45 -6.38
N CYS A 282 -4.42 -14.60 -6.49
CA CYS A 282 -4.08 -13.91 -7.75
C CYS A 282 -3.80 -14.91 -8.88
N THR A 283 -3.05 -15.97 -8.59
CA THR A 283 -2.70 -17.01 -9.56
C THR A 283 -3.95 -17.74 -10.08
N LYS A 284 -4.87 -18.10 -9.17
CA LYS A 284 -6.16 -18.72 -9.53
C LYS A 284 -6.99 -17.79 -10.42
N LYS A 285 -7.04 -16.49 -10.09
CA LYS A 285 -7.76 -15.47 -10.89
C LYS A 285 -7.15 -15.27 -12.26
N ILE A 286 -5.83 -15.16 -12.36
CA ILE A 286 -5.13 -15.08 -13.64
C ILE A 286 -5.48 -16.28 -14.52
N SER A 287 -5.42 -17.50 -13.97
CA SER A 287 -5.79 -18.73 -14.67
C SER A 287 -7.23 -18.68 -15.19
N GLN A 288 -8.16 -18.25 -14.34
CA GLN A 288 -9.57 -18.08 -14.70
C GLN A 288 -9.75 -17.03 -15.83
N TYR A 289 -9.15 -15.85 -15.71
CA TYR A 289 -9.30 -14.78 -16.70
C TYR A 289 -8.69 -15.16 -18.04
N LEU A 290 -7.53 -15.81 -18.03
CA LEU A 290 -6.90 -16.26 -19.25
C LEU A 290 -7.72 -17.36 -19.92
N SER A 291 -8.32 -18.28 -19.17
CA SER A 291 -9.24 -19.28 -19.74
C SER A 291 -10.44 -18.71 -20.51
N ILE A 292 -10.80 -17.44 -20.25
CA ILE A 292 -11.85 -16.70 -20.95
C ILE A 292 -11.27 -15.93 -22.15
N LEU A 293 -10.09 -15.33 -21.97
CA LEU A 293 -9.44 -14.48 -22.96
C LEU A 293 -8.76 -15.28 -24.08
N THR A 294 -8.36 -16.52 -23.81
CA THR A 294 -7.67 -17.38 -24.76
C THR A 294 -8.66 -18.26 -25.54
N PRO A 295 -8.47 -18.46 -26.85
CA PRO A 295 -9.30 -19.36 -27.63
C PRO A 295 -9.17 -20.83 -27.17
N SER A 296 -10.16 -21.66 -27.50
CA SER A 296 -10.07 -23.12 -27.33
C SER A 296 -9.06 -23.69 -28.32
N TRP A 297 -7.89 -24.13 -27.85
CA TRP A 297 -6.84 -24.72 -28.70
C TRP A 297 -7.20 -26.16 -29.11
N GLY A 298 -6.90 -26.54 -30.37
CA GLY A 298 -6.86 -27.94 -30.82
C GLY A 298 -8.16 -28.54 -31.39
N GLY A 299 -9.13 -27.76 -31.87
CA GLY A 299 -10.42 -28.33 -32.33
C GLY A 299 -11.23 -29.00 -31.20
N SER A 300 -10.76 -28.85 -29.95
CA SER A 300 -11.38 -29.40 -28.77
C SER A 300 -12.70 -28.68 -28.50
N ARG A 301 -13.80 -29.43 -28.41
CA ARG A 301 -15.14 -28.96 -27.99
C ARG A 301 -15.19 -28.51 -26.52
N ARG A 302 -14.06 -28.09 -25.94
CA ARG A 302 -14.00 -27.64 -24.54
C ARG A 302 -14.70 -26.30 -24.42
N PRO A 303 -15.64 -26.14 -23.47
CA PRO A 303 -16.28 -24.85 -23.22
C PRO A 303 -15.21 -23.78 -22.89
N LYS A 304 -15.41 -22.55 -23.39
CA LYS A 304 -14.63 -21.39 -22.90
C LYS A 304 -14.71 -21.35 -21.36
N GLY A 305 -13.58 -21.18 -20.69
CA GLY A 305 -13.52 -21.19 -19.23
C GLY A 305 -13.13 -22.53 -18.58
N SER A 306 -12.90 -23.61 -19.35
CA SER A 306 -12.50 -24.91 -18.80
C SER A 306 -10.98 -25.18 -18.87
N GLN A 307 -10.19 -24.22 -19.34
CA GLN A 307 -8.74 -24.34 -19.43
C GLN A 307 -8.10 -23.93 -18.11
N GLN A 308 -7.12 -24.72 -17.67
CA GLN A 308 -6.31 -24.37 -16.51
C GLN A 308 -4.95 -23.90 -17.00
N PHE A 309 -4.53 -22.75 -16.49
CA PHE A 309 -3.19 -22.23 -16.65
C PHE A 309 -2.43 -22.30 -15.34
N LEU A 310 -1.13 -22.58 -15.39
CA LEU A 310 -0.24 -22.63 -14.25
C LEU A 310 0.77 -21.47 -14.30
N VAL A 311 0.96 -20.76 -13.18
CA VAL A 311 2.02 -19.76 -13.03
C VAL A 311 3.17 -20.36 -12.22
N CYS A 312 4.40 -20.26 -12.72
CA CYS A 312 5.59 -20.72 -12.00
C CYS A 312 6.27 -19.58 -11.25
N HIS A 313 6.11 -19.53 -9.92
CA HIS A 313 6.65 -18.47 -9.06
C HIS A 313 8.12 -18.66 -8.67
N MET A 314 8.65 -19.89 -8.75
CA MET A 314 9.99 -20.27 -8.25
C MET A 314 11.08 -20.30 -9.32
N LEU A 315 10.89 -19.52 -10.40
CA LEU A 315 11.86 -19.44 -11.49
C LEU A 315 13.20 -18.83 -11.05
N ASN A 316 13.21 -18.03 -9.97
CA ASN A 316 14.42 -17.46 -9.38
C ASN A 316 15.40 -18.53 -8.84
N ILE A 317 14.88 -19.67 -8.38
CA ILE A 317 15.66 -20.83 -7.93
C ILE A 317 15.69 -21.93 -8.99
N SER A 318 15.37 -21.58 -10.24
CA SER A 318 15.30 -22.52 -11.37
C SER A 318 14.37 -23.70 -11.08
N GLN A 319 13.19 -23.47 -10.49
CA GLN A 319 12.20 -24.51 -10.25
C GLN A 319 10.85 -24.19 -10.89
N CYS A 320 10.35 -25.16 -11.66
CA CYS A 320 8.99 -25.17 -12.19
C CYS A 320 8.59 -26.62 -12.44
N ARG A 321 7.94 -27.23 -11.44
CA ARG A 321 7.57 -28.66 -11.45
C ARG A 321 6.83 -29.09 -12.72
N PHE A 322 6.01 -28.21 -13.29
CA PHE A 322 5.29 -28.50 -14.52
C PHE A 322 6.22 -28.58 -15.74
N SER A 323 7.15 -27.64 -15.90
CA SER A 323 8.07 -27.68 -17.05
C SER A 323 9.11 -28.79 -16.95
N GLU A 324 9.42 -29.23 -15.73
CA GLU A 324 10.31 -30.36 -15.49
C GLU A 324 9.64 -31.69 -15.85
N THR A 325 8.35 -31.86 -15.54
CA THR A 325 7.66 -33.16 -15.65
C THR A 325 6.96 -33.42 -16.98
N GLN A 326 6.57 -32.38 -17.71
CA GLN A 326 5.82 -32.52 -18.96
C GLN A 326 6.74 -32.69 -20.18
N ASP A 327 6.23 -33.40 -21.19
CA ASP A 327 6.94 -33.66 -22.44
C ASP A 327 6.71 -32.56 -23.49
N SER A 328 5.55 -31.89 -23.44
CA SER A 328 5.23 -30.72 -24.25
C SER A 328 4.59 -29.63 -23.38
N ILE A 329 4.83 -28.36 -23.75
CA ILE A 329 4.37 -27.21 -22.97
C ILE A 329 3.88 -26.12 -23.92
N LEU A 330 2.67 -25.61 -23.68
CA LEU A 330 2.22 -24.36 -24.27
C LEU A 330 2.64 -23.21 -23.36
N LEU A 331 3.43 -22.26 -23.86
CA LEU A 331 3.87 -21.10 -23.09
C LEU A 331 3.02 -19.88 -23.47
N LEU A 332 2.38 -19.27 -22.49
CA LEU A 332 1.64 -18.02 -22.61
C LEU A 332 2.44 -16.91 -21.93
N VAL A 333 2.77 -15.86 -22.68
CA VAL A 333 3.52 -14.71 -22.16
C VAL A 333 2.61 -13.49 -22.17
N TYR A 334 2.44 -12.88 -20.99
CA TYR A 334 1.66 -11.66 -20.85
C TYR A 334 2.57 -10.48 -20.55
N ASN A 335 2.53 -9.45 -21.41
CA ASN A 335 3.23 -8.19 -21.15
C ASN A 335 2.25 -7.19 -20.52
N PRO A 336 2.42 -6.84 -19.23
CA PRO A 336 1.57 -5.86 -18.56
C PRO A 336 1.93 -4.40 -18.92
N LEU A 337 3.01 -4.17 -19.67
CA LEU A 337 3.45 -2.84 -20.09
C LEU A 337 2.77 -2.41 -21.38
N SER A 338 2.53 -1.11 -21.51
CA SER A 338 1.94 -0.50 -22.72
C SER A 338 2.94 -0.34 -23.87
N ILE A 339 4.18 -0.82 -23.70
CA ILE A 339 5.27 -0.70 -24.67
C ILE A 339 5.77 -2.09 -25.06
N LYS A 340 6.35 -2.19 -26.27
CA LYS A 340 7.03 -3.41 -26.71
C LYS A 340 8.27 -3.64 -25.88
N THR A 341 8.52 -4.89 -25.49
CA THR A 341 9.64 -5.26 -24.63
C THR A 341 10.33 -6.50 -25.13
N TYR A 342 11.66 -6.51 -24.98
CA TYR A 342 12.52 -7.65 -25.29
C TYR A 342 13.01 -8.25 -23.99
N HIS A 343 12.66 -9.51 -23.74
CA HIS A 343 13.07 -10.22 -22.53
C HIS A 343 13.64 -11.60 -22.87
N HIS A 344 14.61 -12.02 -22.06
CA HIS A 344 15.10 -13.39 -22.04
C HIS A 344 14.38 -14.13 -20.92
N PHE A 345 13.72 -15.22 -21.27
CA PHE A 345 13.06 -16.09 -20.30
C PHE A 345 13.85 -17.37 -20.16
N THR A 346 14.09 -17.77 -18.91
CA THR A 346 14.77 -19.04 -18.58
C THR A 346 13.76 -19.98 -17.95
N LEU A 347 13.59 -21.16 -18.55
CA LEU A 347 12.73 -22.24 -18.06
C LEU A 347 13.60 -23.44 -17.66
N SER A 348 13.28 -24.02 -16.51
CA SER A 348 13.91 -25.27 -16.04
C SER A 348 13.27 -26.47 -16.71
N VAL A 349 14.09 -27.38 -17.23
CA VAL A 349 13.66 -28.61 -17.90
C VAL A 349 14.52 -29.79 -17.48
N LEU A 350 13.92 -30.98 -17.39
CA LEU A 350 14.63 -32.21 -16.99
C LEU A 350 15.54 -32.79 -18.10
N SER A 351 15.25 -32.51 -19.38
CA SER A 351 16.09 -32.99 -20.50
C SER A 351 15.98 -32.11 -21.74
N LEU A 352 17.11 -31.57 -22.20
CA LEU A 352 17.24 -30.80 -23.46
C LEU A 352 16.87 -31.61 -24.71
N LEU A 353 17.00 -32.94 -24.69
CA LEU A 353 16.77 -33.80 -25.84
C LEU A 353 15.30 -33.87 -26.26
N LYS A 354 14.35 -33.65 -25.33
CA LYS A 354 12.91 -33.63 -25.63
C LYS A 354 12.45 -32.33 -26.30
N TYR A 355 13.19 -31.23 -26.08
CA TYR A 355 12.81 -29.89 -26.53
C TYR A 355 13.56 -29.42 -27.80
N LYS A 356 14.24 -30.33 -28.51
CA LYS A 356 14.91 -30.08 -29.82
C LYS A 356 13.89 -29.94 -30.99
N GLY A 357 12.83 -29.16 -30.81
CA GLY A 357 11.81 -28.88 -31.82
C GLY A 357 11.70 -27.38 -32.13
N GLN A 358 11.15 -27.04 -33.30
CA GLN A 358 10.79 -25.67 -33.66
C GLN A 358 9.80 -25.10 -32.63
N PHE A 359 10.22 -24.08 -31.90
CA PHE A 359 9.33 -23.29 -31.05
C PHE A 359 8.50 -22.39 -31.96
N THR A 360 7.21 -22.71 -32.14
CA THR A 360 6.33 -21.93 -33.00
C THR A 360 5.60 -20.91 -32.15
N VAL A 361 6.04 -19.65 -32.20
CA VAL A 361 5.40 -18.56 -31.50
C VAL A 361 4.17 -18.09 -32.28
N TYR A 362 3.00 -18.16 -31.65
CA TYR A 362 1.75 -17.65 -32.19
C TYR A 362 1.47 -16.27 -31.58
N LEU A 363 2.03 -15.21 -32.16
CA LEU A 363 1.54 -13.87 -31.86
C LEU A 363 0.17 -13.69 -32.54
N GLY A 364 -0.77 -13.06 -31.86
CA GLY A 364 -2.07 -12.73 -32.46
C GLY A 364 -1.86 -12.12 -33.87
N SER A 365 -2.46 -12.74 -34.88
CA SER A 365 -2.39 -12.39 -36.31
C SER A 365 -1.01 -12.41 -37.02
N PHE A 366 0.11 -12.66 -36.32
CA PHE A 366 1.43 -12.74 -36.95
C PHE A 366 2.25 -13.93 -36.41
N ILE A 367 2.80 -14.72 -37.32
CA ILE A 367 3.75 -15.79 -37.01
C ILE A 367 5.14 -15.14 -36.98
N ALA A 368 5.80 -15.09 -35.82
CA ALA A 368 7.22 -14.74 -35.73
C ALA A 368 8.02 -15.99 -35.35
N PRO A 369 9.00 -16.43 -36.14
CA PRO A 369 9.87 -17.52 -35.74
C PRO A 369 10.80 -17.07 -34.60
N CYS A 370 10.87 -17.85 -33.51
CA CYS A 370 11.94 -17.68 -32.52
C CYS A 370 13.22 -18.31 -33.09
N THR A 371 14.16 -17.48 -33.49
CA THR A 371 15.51 -17.91 -33.87
C THR A 371 16.40 -18.04 -32.64
N TYR A 372 16.76 -19.29 -32.34
CA TYR A 372 17.81 -19.79 -31.42
C TYR A 372 17.55 -19.67 -29.91
N ALA A 373 17.32 -20.84 -29.29
CA ALA A 373 17.50 -21.02 -27.86
C ALA A 373 19.00 -21.07 -27.53
N THR A 374 19.44 -20.32 -26.52
CA THR A 374 20.81 -20.39 -26.00
C THR A 374 20.82 -21.17 -24.69
N THR A 375 21.68 -22.18 -24.61
CA THR A 375 21.87 -23.01 -23.42
C THR A 375 23.09 -22.52 -22.66
N THR A 376 22.89 -21.98 -21.45
CA THR A 376 24.00 -21.67 -20.53
C THR A 376 24.24 -22.78 -19.51
N ASP A 377 23.26 -23.67 -19.31
CA ASP A 377 23.29 -24.78 -18.34
C ASP A 377 22.50 -25.99 -18.91
N PRO A 378 22.84 -27.26 -18.61
CA PRO A 378 22.17 -28.43 -19.20
C PRO A 378 20.73 -28.65 -18.72
N LEU A 379 20.26 -27.86 -17.74
CA LEU A 379 18.93 -27.91 -17.15
C LEU A 379 18.07 -26.66 -17.43
N SER A 380 18.60 -25.69 -18.19
CA SER A 380 17.89 -24.45 -18.48
C SER A 380 17.88 -24.13 -19.96
N ILE A 381 16.74 -23.64 -20.45
CA ILE A 381 16.61 -23.13 -21.81
C ILE A 381 16.27 -21.64 -21.73
N SER A 382 17.07 -20.82 -22.41
CA SER A 382 16.81 -19.38 -22.53
C SER A 382 16.34 -19.02 -23.94
N PHE A 383 15.27 -18.24 -24.02
CA PHE A 383 14.72 -17.76 -25.29
C PHE A 383 14.71 -16.23 -25.34
N PRO A 384 15.28 -15.60 -26.38
CA PRO A 384 15.01 -14.20 -26.67
C PRO A 384 13.57 -14.07 -27.19
N PHE A 385 12.79 -13.16 -26.60
CA PHE A 385 11.40 -12.97 -26.99
C PHE A 385 11.08 -11.49 -27.23
N ASP A 386 10.49 -11.20 -28.40
CA ASP A 386 9.90 -9.89 -28.73
C ASP A 386 8.41 -9.91 -28.38
N ILE A 387 8.02 -9.18 -27.34
CA ILE A 387 6.61 -8.99 -27.02
C ILE A 387 6.11 -7.76 -27.78
N SER A 388 5.70 -7.98 -29.02
CA SER A 388 5.46 -6.90 -29.97
C SER A 388 4.11 -6.18 -29.83
N THR A 389 3.27 -6.56 -28.85
CA THR A 389 1.98 -5.87 -28.61
C THR A 389 1.62 -5.79 -27.12
N PRO A 390 0.90 -4.73 -26.70
CA PRO A 390 0.31 -4.60 -25.36
C PRO A 390 -0.90 -5.52 -25.13
N LEU A 391 -1.05 -6.58 -25.94
CA LEU A 391 -2.13 -7.56 -25.90
C LEU A 391 -1.54 -8.98 -26.00
N LEU A 392 -2.27 -9.94 -25.42
CA LEU A 392 -1.88 -11.35 -25.23
C LEU A 392 -1.09 -11.94 -26.40
N THR A 393 0.09 -12.48 -26.11
CA THR A 393 0.99 -13.10 -27.08
C THR A 393 1.25 -14.56 -26.67
N TYR A 394 1.24 -15.51 -27.62
CA TYR A 394 1.28 -16.96 -27.33
C TYR A 394 2.49 -17.66 -27.95
N CYS A 395 2.99 -18.74 -27.34
CA CYS A 395 4.05 -19.61 -27.89
C CYS A 395 3.69 -21.09 -27.80
N LYS A 396 3.59 -21.79 -28.94
CA LYS A 396 3.30 -23.22 -29.02
C LYS A 396 4.58 -24.05 -29.23
N THR A 397 4.72 -25.13 -28.47
CA THR A 397 5.49 -26.30 -28.89
C THR A 397 4.51 -27.38 -29.34
N ASP A 398 4.81 -28.12 -30.40
CA ASP A 398 3.83 -29.01 -31.01
C ASP A 398 3.33 -30.10 -30.05
N PHE A 399 2.01 -30.33 -30.13
CA PHE A 399 1.15 -31.29 -29.41
C PHE A 399 0.64 -30.91 -28.00
N GLU A 400 -0.66 -31.20 -27.84
CA GLU A 400 -1.55 -30.83 -26.73
C GLU A 400 -1.03 -31.28 -25.36
N THR A 401 -0.84 -30.34 -24.42
CA THR A 401 -1.73 -30.15 -23.26
C THR A 401 -1.17 -29.10 -22.27
N VAL A 402 -2.04 -28.16 -21.88
CA VAL A 402 -1.92 -27.22 -20.75
C VAL A 402 -0.86 -26.11 -20.87
N SER A 403 -1.27 -24.91 -20.45
CA SER A 403 -0.60 -23.65 -20.72
C SER A 403 0.09 -23.09 -19.47
N VAL A 404 1.39 -22.81 -19.54
CA VAL A 404 2.15 -22.13 -18.50
C VAL A 404 2.12 -20.63 -18.75
N ILE A 405 1.86 -19.84 -17.72
CA ILE A 405 1.97 -18.38 -17.76
C ILE A 405 3.23 -17.99 -16.99
N MET A 406 4.06 -17.17 -17.61
CA MET A 406 5.22 -16.54 -16.95
C MET A 406 4.91 -15.08 -16.61
#